data_AF-A0A1H0P8H0-F1
#
_entry.id   AF-A0A1H0P8H0-F1
#
_cell.length_a   1.000
_cell.length_b   1.000
_cell.length_c   1.000
_cell.angle_alpha   90.00
_cell.angle_beta   90.00
_cell.angle_gamma   90.00
#
_symmetry.space_group_name_H-M   'P 1'
#
loop_
_entity.id
_entity.type
_entity.pdbx_description
1 polymer ?
#
loop_
_entity_poly.entity_id
_entity_poly.type
_entity_poly.pdbx_seq_one_letter_code
_entity_poly.pdbx_strand_id
1 'polypeptide(L)'
;MKPFDEMIKTGGDVRPPYEQLKCWLDTQNPERLAQKALDAENVFRKTGITFAVYGDEEAAERIIPFDIIPRIITGNEWRRLSQGIEQRVMALNAFLDDIYHRQEIIRAGRIPRELFTHNDAYLPEMVGFRPPGNVYTHIIGVDIVRTQENQFYVLEDNARTPSGVSYMLENRETMMQLFPELFQQIKVRPVETYPKLLRQSLAAVAPPGCKGPPTIAVLTPGIFNSAYFEHAFLADQMGVELVEGSDLKVEDGKVVMRTTEGNRAIDVLYRRVDDSFLDPLTFRRDSALGVPGIMDVYRSGNITIANAPGTGIADDKALYSYMPEIVEFYTGRKAILENVPTHRCSEPDTLKYVLENLADLVVKEVHGSGGYGMLVGPASTKKEREVFAAKLSANPKNYIAQPTLALSTTPIMTEKGLAPRHVDLRPFVLVSDRIRITPGGLTRVALKEGSLVVNSSQGGGTKDTWVLDD
;
A
#
# COMPACT_ATOMS: atom_id res chain seq x y z
N MET A 1 17.76 20.40 -8.87
CA MET A 1 18.32 19.27 -9.64
C MET A 1 17.19 18.71 -10.51
N LYS A 2 17.42 18.41 -11.79
CA LYS A 2 16.37 17.81 -12.64
C LYS A 2 16.13 16.38 -12.16
N PRO A 3 14.87 15.97 -11.87
CA PRO A 3 14.58 14.61 -11.44
C PRO A 3 14.98 13.57 -12.50
N PHE A 4 15.22 12.33 -12.07
CA PHE A 4 15.40 11.21 -12.99
C PHE A 4 14.10 10.96 -13.77
N ASP A 5 14.16 10.96 -15.10
CA ASP A 5 13.01 10.59 -15.93
C ASP A 5 13.13 9.14 -16.42
N GLU A 6 12.03 8.37 -16.29
CA GLU A 6 11.97 6.95 -16.61
C GLU A 6 12.14 6.68 -18.12
N MET A 7 11.77 7.63 -18.99
CA MET A 7 11.87 7.49 -20.45
C MET A 7 13.06 8.24 -21.05
N ILE A 8 13.34 9.46 -20.60
CA ILE A 8 14.29 10.39 -21.24
C ILE A 8 15.55 10.61 -20.38
N LYS A 9 16.73 10.46 -20.97
CA LYS A 9 18.01 10.77 -20.31
C LYS A 9 18.24 12.28 -20.22
N THR A 10 19.19 12.70 -19.36
CA THR A 10 19.55 14.12 -19.19
C THR A 10 20.03 14.80 -20.49
N GLY A 11 20.44 14.03 -21.50
CA GLY A 11 20.82 14.52 -22.85
C GLY A 11 19.70 14.48 -23.92
N GLY A 12 18.50 14.01 -23.60
CA GLY A 12 17.36 13.91 -24.54
C GLY A 12 17.17 12.54 -25.18
N ASP A 13 18.16 11.65 -25.12
CA ASP A 13 18.06 10.28 -25.62
C ASP A 13 17.05 9.45 -24.84
N VAL A 14 16.39 8.52 -25.54
CA VAL A 14 15.46 7.56 -24.95
C VAL A 14 16.23 6.49 -24.18
N ARG A 15 15.68 6.04 -23.06
CA ARG A 15 16.23 4.92 -22.28
C ARG A 15 15.88 3.60 -22.94
N PRO A 16 16.79 2.60 -22.95
CA PRO A 16 16.55 1.32 -23.64
C PRO A 16 15.22 0.63 -23.32
N PRO A 17 14.75 0.58 -22.05
CA PRO A 17 13.46 -0.05 -21.72
C PRO A 17 12.24 0.62 -22.39
N TYR A 18 12.37 1.89 -22.80
CA TYR A 18 11.31 2.69 -23.41
C TYR A 18 11.45 2.83 -24.93
N GLU A 19 12.50 2.31 -25.57
CA GLU A 19 12.73 2.48 -27.01
C GLU A 19 11.56 1.96 -27.87
N GLN A 20 11.05 0.77 -27.56
CA GLN A 20 9.93 0.18 -28.30
C GLN A 20 8.64 0.98 -28.11
N LEU A 21 8.36 1.40 -26.87
CA LEU A 21 7.20 2.25 -26.58
C LEU A 21 7.30 3.60 -27.30
N LYS A 22 8.49 4.22 -27.30
CA LYS A 22 8.72 5.49 -27.98
C LYS A 22 8.57 5.37 -29.49
N CYS A 23 9.13 4.32 -30.09
CA CYS A 23 8.96 4.02 -31.51
C CYS A 23 7.47 3.88 -31.86
N TRP A 24 6.71 3.12 -31.07
CA TRP A 24 5.27 3.01 -31.25
C TRP A 24 4.57 4.36 -31.13
N LEU A 25 4.88 5.16 -30.09
CA LEU A 25 4.31 6.49 -29.87
C LEU A 25 4.56 7.43 -31.06
N ASP A 26 5.75 7.38 -31.65
CA ASP A 26 6.12 8.21 -32.81
C ASP A 26 5.36 7.85 -34.09
N THR A 27 4.80 6.64 -34.16
CA THR A 27 3.93 6.23 -35.28
C THR A 27 2.45 6.53 -35.06
N GLN A 28 2.05 6.99 -33.87
CA GLN A 28 0.64 7.24 -33.56
C GLN A 28 0.16 8.61 -34.04
N ASN A 29 -1.12 8.68 -34.41
CA ASN A 29 -1.79 9.97 -34.61
C ASN A 29 -2.20 10.55 -33.22
N PRO A 30 -1.73 11.77 -32.86
CA PRO A 30 -2.03 12.39 -31.56
C PRO A 30 -3.53 12.54 -31.25
N GLU A 31 -4.36 12.90 -32.24
CA GLU A 31 -5.80 13.08 -32.06
C GLU A 31 -6.48 11.75 -31.73
N ARG A 32 -6.08 10.68 -32.43
CA ARG A 32 -6.59 9.33 -32.17
C ARG A 32 -6.18 8.83 -30.79
N LEU A 33 -4.97 9.16 -30.35
CA LEU A 33 -4.46 8.77 -29.05
C LEU A 33 -5.19 9.51 -27.92
N ALA A 34 -5.50 10.80 -28.12
CA ALA A 34 -6.34 11.58 -27.21
C ALA A 34 -7.78 11.02 -27.13
N GLN A 35 -8.37 10.62 -28.26
CA GLN A 35 -9.68 9.97 -28.26
C GLN A 35 -9.66 8.65 -27.49
N LYS A 36 -8.62 7.81 -27.68
CA LYS A 36 -8.47 6.57 -26.91
C LYS A 36 -8.31 6.82 -25.40
N ALA A 37 -7.65 7.91 -24.99
CA ALA A 37 -7.57 8.29 -23.58
C ALA A 37 -8.95 8.63 -23.00
N LEU A 38 -9.79 9.37 -23.74
CA LEU A 38 -11.17 9.64 -23.35
C LEU A 38 -12.02 8.36 -23.31
N ASP A 39 -11.82 7.45 -24.26
CA ASP A 39 -12.49 6.16 -24.28
C ASP A 39 -12.11 5.33 -23.04
N ALA A 40 -10.82 5.35 -22.63
CA ALA A 40 -10.35 4.70 -21.41
C ALA A 40 -11.05 5.25 -20.17
N GLU A 41 -11.12 6.58 -20.00
CA GLU A 41 -11.84 7.20 -18.88
C GLU A 41 -13.32 6.81 -18.84
N ASN A 42 -13.95 6.67 -20.00
CA ASN A 42 -15.34 6.22 -20.11
C ASN A 42 -15.50 4.74 -19.73
N VAL A 43 -14.52 3.87 -20.01
CA VAL A 43 -14.50 2.48 -19.53
C VAL A 43 -14.44 2.46 -18.01
N PHE A 44 -13.50 3.19 -17.41
CA PHE A 44 -13.38 3.30 -15.95
C PHE A 44 -14.66 3.80 -15.28
N ARG A 45 -15.35 4.76 -15.91
CA ARG A 45 -16.66 5.23 -15.46
C ARG A 45 -17.72 4.13 -15.48
N LYS A 46 -17.77 3.32 -16.53
CA LYS A 46 -18.78 2.27 -16.71
C LYS A 46 -18.51 1.04 -15.85
N THR A 47 -17.25 0.72 -15.56
CA THR A 47 -16.87 -0.38 -14.68
C THR A 47 -17.00 -0.04 -13.20
N GLY A 48 -17.31 1.22 -12.86
CA GLY A 48 -17.54 1.65 -11.47
C GLY A 48 -16.25 1.84 -10.67
N ILE A 49 -15.14 2.09 -11.37
CA ILE A 49 -13.85 2.38 -10.73
C ILE A 49 -13.87 3.82 -10.23
N THR A 50 -14.50 4.05 -9.09
CA THR A 50 -14.65 5.36 -8.46
C THR A 50 -13.97 5.40 -7.09
N PHE A 51 -13.73 6.61 -6.57
CA PHE A 51 -13.27 6.83 -5.20
C PHE A 51 -14.08 7.96 -4.56
N ALA A 52 -14.38 7.85 -3.26
CA ALA A 52 -15.00 8.93 -2.51
C ALA A 52 -13.92 9.90 -2.00
N VAL A 53 -13.97 11.16 -2.44
CA VAL A 53 -13.06 12.20 -1.92
C VAL A 53 -13.62 12.75 -0.61
N TYR A 54 -12.87 12.58 0.49
CA TYR A 54 -13.22 13.20 1.77
C TYR A 54 -12.96 14.72 1.71
N GLY A 55 -14.00 15.54 1.86
CA GLY A 55 -13.85 16.98 2.10
C GLY A 55 -14.72 17.93 1.26
N ASP A 56 -15.40 17.45 0.21
CA ASP A 56 -16.45 18.21 -0.48
C ASP A 56 -17.81 17.83 0.13
N GLU A 57 -18.67 18.82 0.45
CA GLU A 57 -20.04 18.61 0.97
C GLU A 57 -20.94 17.80 0.02
N GLU A 58 -20.50 17.64 -1.24
CA GLU A 58 -20.99 16.62 -2.16
C GLU A 58 -20.00 15.45 -2.16
N ALA A 59 -20.36 14.35 -1.50
CA ALA A 59 -19.70 13.05 -1.64
C ALA A 59 -19.95 12.47 -3.06
N ALA A 60 -19.54 13.21 -4.08
CA ALA A 60 -19.59 12.77 -5.46
C ALA A 60 -18.42 11.80 -5.68
N GLU A 61 -18.76 10.56 -6.03
CA GLU A 61 -17.81 9.58 -6.55
C GLU A 61 -17.00 10.22 -7.69
N ARG A 62 -15.68 10.38 -7.49
CA ARG A 62 -14.78 10.87 -8.53
C ARG A 62 -14.03 9.70 -9.16
N ILE A 63 -13.93 9.73 -10.48
CA ILE A 63 -13.13 8.78 -11.25
C ILE A 63 -11.66 9.14 -11.01
N ILE A 64 -10.83 8.13 -10.75
CA ILE A 64 -9.39 8.33 -10.72
C ILE A 64 -8.90 8.46 -12.16
N PRO A 65 -8.27 9.59 -12.54
CA PRO A 65 -7.81 9.77 -13.91
C PRO A 65 -6.80 8.69 -14.27
N PHE A 66 -7.02 8.05 -15.41
CA PHE A 66 -6.16 6.99 -15.92
C PHE A 66 -5.30 7.55 -17.06
N ASP A 67 -4.00 7.29 -17.01
CA ASP A 67 -3.10 7.63 -18.09
C ASP A 67 -2.60 6.39 -18.85
N ILE A 68 -2.73 6.47 -20.16
CA ILE A 68 -2.47 5.42 -21.15
C ILE A 68 -0.97 5.17 -21.45
N ILE A 69 -0.07 5.99 -20.91
CA ILE A 69 1.38 5.82 -21.05
C ILE A 69 1.87 4.98 -19.87
N PRO A 70 2.27 3.71 -20.09
CA PRO A 70 2.63 2.81 -19.02
C PRO A 70 3.97 3.21 -18.38
N ARG A 71 4.14 2.83 -17.13
CA ARG A 71 5.43 2.84 -16.45
C ARG A 71 6.14 1.52 -16.68
N ILE A 72 7.36 1.54 -17.21
CA ILE A 72 8.12 0.32 -17.53
C ILE A 72 9.20 0.10 -16.46
N ILE A 73 9.22 -1.11 -15.90
CA ILE A 73 10.27 -1.63 -15.00
C ILE A 73 10.88 -2.86 -15.66
N THR A 74 12.20 -2.91 -15.78
CA THR A 74 12.90 -4.05 -16.38
C THR A 74 12.83 -5.30 -15.49
N GLY A 75 13.00 -6.49 -16.09
CA GLY A 75 13.09 -7.75 -15.33
C GLY A 75 14.20 -7.73 -14.27
N ASN A 76 15.33 -7.10 -14.57
CA ASN A 76 16.46 -6.91 -13.64
C ASN A 76 16.12 -6.02 -12.45
N GLU A 77 15.55 -4.83 -12.69
CA GLU A 77 15.10 -3.94 -11.62
C GLU A 77 14.05 -4.63 -10.74
N TRP A 78 13.11 -5.32 -11.38
CA TRP A 78 12.05 -6.03 -10.67
C TRP A 78 12.59 -7.18 -9.81
N ARG A 79 13.58 -7.94 -10.27
CA ARG A 79 14.22 -8.99 -9.46
C ARG A 79 14.83 -8.41 -8.18
N ARG A 80 15.55 -7.30 -8.27
CA ARG A 80 16.15 -6.64 -7.10
C ARG A 80 15.07 -6.07 -6.17
N LEU A 81 14.04 -5.44 -6.73
CA LEU A 81 12.89 -4.94 -5.97
C LEU A 81 12.19 -6.08 -5.22
N SER A 82 11.89 -7.17 -5.91
CA SER A 82 11.22 -8.35 -5.34
C SER A 82 12.01 -8.95 -4.18
N GLN A 83 13.33 -9.12 -4.33
CA GLN A 83 14.20 -9.64 -3.27
C GLN A 83 14.20 -8.76 -2.02
N GLY A 84 14.24 -7.44 -2.20
CA GLY A 84 14.23 -6.53 -1.06
C GLY A 84 12.85 -6.36 -0.42
N ILE A 85 11.78 -6.42 -1.21
CA ILE A 85 10.41 -6.48 -0.69
C ILE A 85 10.22 -7.77 0.13
N GLU A 86 10.63 -8.93 -0.40
CA GLU A 86 10.55 -10.21 0.30
C GLU A 86 11.29 -10.15 1.64
N GLN A 87 12.55 -9.68 1.64
CA GLN A 87 13.33 -9.49 2.87
C GLN A 87 12.61 -8.60 3.89
N ARG A 88 12.05 -7.48 3.44
CA ARG A 88 11.35 -6.52 4.31
C ARG A 88 10.09 -7.13 4.91
N VAL A 89 9.29 -7.82 4.11
CA VAL A 89 8.05 -8.47 4.56
C VAL A 89 8.31 -9.60 5.54
N MET A 90 9.36 -10.40 5.32
CA MET A 90 9.81 -11.41 6.29
C MET A 90 10.14 -10.77 7.64
N ALA A 91 10.88 -9.65 7.62
CA ALA A 91 11.25 -8.94 8.83
C ALA A 91 10.03 -8.33 9.55
N LEU A 92 9.07 -7.76 8.81
CA LEU A 92 7.84 -7.20 9.37
C LEU A 92 7.00 -8.27 10.08
N ASN A 93 6.82 -9.44 9.45
CA ASN A 93 6.08 -10.53 10.07
C ASN A 93 6.78 -11.07 11.33
N ALA A 94 8.12 -11.20 11.29
CA ALA A 94 8.91 -11.60 12.46
C ALA A 94 8.88 -10.54 13.58
N PHE A 95 8.89 -9.27 13.22
CA PHE A 95 8.75 -8.15 14.14
C PHE A 95 7.39 -8.15 14.85
N LEU A 96 6.30 -8.36 14.11
CA LEU A 96 4.96 -8.47 14.68
C LEU A 96 4.83 -9.69 15.60
N ASP A 97 5.44 -10.82 15.24
CA ASP A 97 5.50 -11.96 16.14
C ASP A 97 6.26 -11.61 17.43
N ASP A 98 7.43 -10.98 17.35
CA ASP A 98 8.21 -10.64 18.52
C ASP A 98 7.52 -9.62 19.44
N ILE A 99 6.90 -8.58 18.87
CA ILE A 99 6.31 -7.48 19.65
C ILE A 99 5.13 -7.91 20.51
N TYR A 100 4.37 -8.91 20.04
CA TYR A 100 3.27 -9.52 20.76
C TYR A 100 3.70 -10.69 21.66
N HIS A 101 4.98 -11.07 21.65
CA HIS A 101 5.51 -12.17 22.45
C HIS A 101 6.70 -11.76 23.31
N ARG A 102 7.92 -12.03 22.84
CA ARG A 102 9.13 -11.96 23.67
C ARG A 102 9.73 -10.56 23.71
N GLN A 103 9.44 -9.71 22.73
CA GLN A 103 9.96 -8.36 22.61
C GLN A 103 11.50 -8.33 22.65
N GLU A 104 12.14 -9.33 22.04
CA GLU A 104 13.60 -9.45 21.97
C GLU A 104 14.25 -8.23 21.33
N ILE A 105 13.65 -7.63 20.30
CA ILE A 105 14.19 -6.44 19.65
C ILE A 105 14.24 -5.22 20.60
N ILE A 106 13.27 -5.12 21.52
CA ILE A 106 13.25 -4.10 22.57
C ILE A 106 14.27 -4.44 23.65
N ARG A 107 14.33 -5.70 24.10
CA ARG A 107 15.30 -6.17 25.11
C ARG A 107 16.75 -5.98 24.65
N ALA A 108 17.00 -6.13 23.36
CA ALA A 108 18.28 -5.88 22.72
C ALA A 108 18.59 -4.37 22.57
N GLY A 109 17.69 -3.48 22.97
CA GLY A 109 17.86 -2.03 22.89
C GLY A 109 17.87 -1.47 21.47
N ARG A 110 17.40 -2.23 20.47
CA ARG A 110 17.36 -1.79 19.07
C ARG A 110 16.24 -0.80 18.80
N ILE A 111 15.14 -0.92 19.55
CA ILE A 111 13.96 -0.06 19.43
C ILE A 111 13.50 0.37 20.83
N PRO A 112 13.12 1.65 21.03
CA PRO A 112 12.57 2.12 22.29
C PRO A 112 11.19 1.51 22.59
N ARG A 113 10.95 1.18 23.86
CA ARG A 113 9.66 0.65 24.35
C ARG A 113 8.51 1.65 24.18
N GLU A 114 8.85 2.93 24.20
CA GLU A 114 7.93 4.06 24.11
C GLU A 114 7.19 4.11 22.77
N LEU A 115 7.74 3.50 21.70
CA LEU A 115 7.04 3.43 20.40
C LEU A 115 5.72 2.66 20.45
N PHE A 116 5.54 1.82 21.48
CA PHE A 116 4.42 0.88 21.57
C PHE A 116 3.51 1.18 22.76
N THR A 117 4.06 1.71 23.86
CA THR A 117 3.34 1.84 25.14
C THR A 117 2.14 2.80 25.07
N HIS A 118 2.14 3.72 24.11
CA HIS A 118 1.05 4.69 23.86
C HIS A 118 0.61 4.71 22.39
N ASN A 119 0.82 3.61 21.67
CA ASN A 119 0.41 3.53 20.27
C ASN A 119 -0.93 2.83 20.15
N ASP A 120 -1.95 3.56 19.68
CA ASP A 120 -3.31 3.02 19.48
C ASP A 120 -3.35 1.87 18.46
N ALA A 121 -2.31 1.72 17.63
CA ALA A 121 -2.21 0.63 16.67
C ALA A 121 -1.59 -0.66 17.26
N TYR A 122 -1.05 -0.61 18.49
CA TYR A 122 -0.66 -1.80 19.24
C TYR A 122 -1.87 -2.35 19.98
N LEU A 123 -2.22 -3.62 19.74
CA LEU A 123 -3.38 -4.25 20.38
C LEU A 123 -2.95 -5.20 21.50
N PRO A 124 -3.17 -4.86 22.79
CA PRO A 124 -2.90 -5.74 23.91
C PRO A 124 -3.60 -7.11 23.79
N GLU A 125 -4.73 -7.15 23.08
CA GLU A 125 -5.46 -8.37 22.79
C GLU A 125 -4.60 -9.38 22.00
N MET A 126 -3.66 -8.94 21.18
CA MET A 126 -2.81 -9.86 20.42
C MET A 126 -1.64 -10.44 21.23
N VAL A 127 -1.41 -9.97 22.46
CA VAL A 127 -0.29 -10.44 23.30
C VAL A 127 -0.41 -11.92 23.63
N GLY A 128 0.66 -12.66 23.39
CA GLY A 128 0.77 -14.10 23.64
C GLY A 128 -0.02 -14.97 22.65
N PHE A 129 -0.62 -14.37 21.62
CA PHE A 129 -1.39 -15.08 20.60
C PHE A 129 -0.66 -15.07 19.26
N ARG A 130 -0.50 -16.28 18.67
CA ARG A 130 0.02 -16.46 17.31
C ARG A 130 -1.14 -16.74 16.35
N PRO A 131 -1.28 -15.96 15.27
CA PRO A 131 -2.28 -16.21 14.25
C PRO A 131 -2.00 -17.53 13.51
N PRO A 132 -3.02 -18.16 12.89
CA PRO A 132 -2.82 -19.34 12.05
C PRO A 132 -1.74 -19.13 10.99
N GLY A 133 -0.88 -20.14 10.81
CA GLY A 133 0.28 -20.05 9.92
C GLY A 133 1.41 -19.14 10.41
N ASN A 134 1.28 -18.52 11.60
CA ASN A 134 2.21 -17.50 12.11
C ASN A 134 2.35 -16.31 11.13
N VAL A 135 1.27 -16.00 10.40
CA VAL A 135 1.19 -14.89 9.45
C VAL A 135 0.30 -13.79 10.03
N TYR A 136 0.88 -12.62 10.27
CA TYR A 136 0.15 -11.43 10.67
C TYR A 136 -0.33 -10.67 9.44
N THR A 137 0.58 -10.44 8.50
CA THR A 137 0.40 -9.55 7.35
C THR A 137 0.26 -10.37 6.07
N HIS A 138 -0.95 -10.82 5.79
CA HIS A 138 -1.27 -11.72 4.67
C HIS A 138 -1.19 -11.00 3.33
N ILE A 139 -1.58 -9.72 3.29
CA ILE A 139 -1.43 -8.81 2.16
C ILE A 139 -0.65 -7.58 2.64
N ILE A 140 0.37 -7.17 1.91
CA ILE A 140 1.12 -5.95 2.21
C ILE A 140 1.28 -5.13 0.93
N GLY A 141 0.97 -3.84 1.02
CA GLY A 141 1.35 -2.85 0.00
C GLY A 141 2.64 -2.14 0.41
N VAL A 142 3.65 -2.10 -0.46
CA VAL A 142 4.90 -1.39 -0.19
C VAL A 142 5.01 -0.19 -1.11
N ASP A 143 4.94 1.03 -0.58
CA ASP A 143 5.07 2.25 -1.38
C ASP A 143 6.54 2.52 -1.69
N ILE A 144 6.89 2.55 -2.97
CA ILE A 144 8.26 2.67 -3.46
C ILE A 144 8.37 3.84 -4.42
N VAL A 145 9.42 4.63 -4.25
CA VAL A 145 9.79 5.69 -5.19
C VAL A 145 11.17 5.43 -5.77
N ARG A 146 11.40 5.94 -6.97
CA ARG A 146 12.71 5.92 -7.63
C ARG A 146 13.27 7.34 -7.61
N THR A 147 14.58 7.48 -7.47
CA THR A 147 15.26 8.80 -7.51
C THR A 147 16.37 8.85 -8.55
N GLN A 148 16.99 7.71 -8.84
CA GLN A 148 18.05 7.55 -9.83
C GLN A 148 17.96 6.17 -10.49
N GLU A 149 18.85 5.91 -11.45
CA GLU A 149 18.99 4.60 -12.07
C GLU A 149 19.24 3.52 -11.00
N ASN A 150 18.39 2.51 -10.93
CA ASN A 150 18.50 1.42 -9.94
C ASN A 150 18.49 1.85 -8.46
N GLN A 151 18.06 3.07 -8.14
CA GLN A 151 17.95 3.57 -6.77
C GLN A 151 16.49 3.78 -6.38
N PHE A 152 16.01 2.90 -5.50
CA PHE A 152 14.64 2.83 -5.02
C PHE A 152 14.59 2.97 -3.51
N TYR A 153 13.59 3.70 -3.02
CA TYR A 153 13.33 3.91 -1.61
C TYR A 153 11.91 3.48 -1.25
N VAL A 154 11.76 2.77 -0.13
CA VAL A 154 10.45 2.52 0.46
C VAL A 154 10.01 3.77 1.20
N LEU A 155 8.82 4.31 0.89
CA LEU A 155 8.20 5.43 1.58
C LEU A 155 7.35 4.99 2.77
N GLU A 156 6.60 3.91 2.60
CA GLU A 156 5.57 3.48 3.55
C GLU A 156 5.26 2.00 3.35
N ASP A 157 4.95 1.32 4.45
CA ASP A 157 4.42 -0.05 4.47
C ASP A 157 2.93 0.02 4.81
N ASN A 158 2.12 -0.76 4.10
CA ASN A 158 0.67 -0.81 4.27
C ASN A 158 0.28 -2.27 4.60
N ALA A 159 0.21 -2.59 5.89
CA ALA A 159 -0.01 -3.89 6.47
C ALA A 159 -1.33 -4.02 7.25
N ARG A 160 -2.15 -2.95 7.31
CA ARG A 160 -3.55 -3.02 7.78
C ARG A 160 -4.47 -3.65 6.72
N THR A 161 -5.12 -2.81 5.92
CA THR A 161 -6.11 -3.17 4.89
C THR A 161 -5.69 -2.56 3.53
N PRO A 162 -4.51 -2.94 2.99
CA PRO A 162 -3.97 -2.31 1.79
C PRO A 162 -4.94 -2.41 0.61
N SER A 163 -5.10 -1.30 -0.09
CA SER A 163 -5.91 -1.18 -1.31
C SER A 163 -5.08 -0.73 -2.50
N GLY A 164 -5.63 -0.92 -3.70
CA GLY A 164 -5.04 -0.53 -4.97
C GLY A 164 -4.92 -1.66 -6.00
N VAL A 165 -5.27 -2.89 -5.62
CA VAL A 165 -5.12 -4.08 -6.47
C VAL A 165 -6.09 -4.06 -7.64
N SER A 166 -7.35 -3.64 -7.41
CA SER A 166 -8.33 -3.56 -8.50
C SER A 166 -7.83 -2.62 -9.59
N TYR A 167 -7.29 -1.46 -9.22
CA TYR A 167 -6.68 -0.52 -10.18
C TYR A 167 -5.50 -1.13 -10.93
N MET A 168 -4.62 -1.90 -10.26
CA MET A 168 -3.53 -2.59 -10.96
C MET A 168 -4.07 -3.53 -12.06
N LEU A 169 -5.13 -4.29 -11.75
CA LEU A 169 -5.74 -5.25 -12.67
C LEU A 169 -6.48 -4.55 -13.82
N GLU A 170 -7.33 -3.58 -13.49
CA GLU A 170 -8.13 -2.80 -14.45
C GLU A 170 -7.26 -1.93 -15.37
N ASN A 171 -6.17 -1.34 -14.85
CA ASN A 171 -5.19 -0.63 -15.66
C ASN A 171 -4.59 -1.55 -16.73
N ARG A 172 -4.22 -2.79 -16.36
CA ARG A 172 -3.68 -3.78 -17.30
C ARG A 172 -4.72 -4.19 -18.34
N GLU A 173 -5.91 -4.53 -17.90
CA GLU A 173 -6.98 -4.96 -18.80
C GLU A 173 -7.33 -3.86 -19.80
N THR A 174 -7.48 -2.62 -19.32
CA THR A 174 -7.75 -1.46 -20.18
C THR A 174 -6.64 -1.25 -21.21
N MET A 175 -5.37 -1.34 -20.80
CA MET A 175 -4.24 -1.23 -21.73
C MET A 175 -4.25 -2.34 -22.78
N MET A 176 -4.54 -3.59 -22.39
CA MET A 176 -4.61 -4.72 -23.32
C MET A 176 -5.77 -4.59 -24.32
N GLN A 177 -6.90 -4.03 -23.89
CA GLN A 177 -8.05 -3.76 -24.78
C GLN A 177 -7.78 -2.61 -25.75
N LEU A 178 -7.14 -1.53 -25.28
CA LEU A 178 -6.89 -0.34 -26.10
C LEU A 178 -5.71 -0.50 -27.06
N PHE A 179 -4.67 -1.23 -26.66
CA PHE A 179 -3.40 -1.34 -27.37
C PHE A 179 -2.86 -2.78 -27.41
N PRO A 180 -3.64 -3.78 -27.90
CA PRO A 180 -3.18 -5.16 -27.96
C PRO A 180 -1.89 -5.35 -28.77
N GLU A 181 -1.64 -4.50 -29.76
CA GLU A 181 -0.42 -4.50 -30.56
C GLU A 181 0.85 -4.23 -29.73
N LEU A 182 0.76 -3.41 -28.67
CA LEU A 182 1.90 -3.13 -27.81
C LEU A 182 2.31 -4.38 -27.02
N PHE A 183 1.35 -5.15 -26.53
CA PHE A 183 1.60 -6.39 -25.78
C PHE A 183 2.15 -7.53 -26.66
N GLN A 184 2.02 -7.42 -27.99
CA GLN A 184 2.67 -8.35 -28.93
C GLN A 184 4.14 -7.97 -29.17
N GLN A 185 4.47 -6.68 -29.09
CA GLN A 185 5.82 -6.18 -29.31
C GLN A 185 6.67 -6.23 -28.04
N ILE A 186 6.07 -5.85 -26.91
CA ILE A 186 6.73 -5.74 -25.61
C ILE A 186 6.28 -6.91 -24.73
N LYS A 187 7.25 -7.71 -24.28
CA LYS A 187 7.00 -8.87 -23.40
C LYS A 187 6.73 -8.43 -21.96
N VAL A 188 5.47 -8.10 -21.67
CA VAL A 188 5.02 -7.71 -20.32
C VAL A 188 4.59 -8.94 -19.52
N ARG A 189 5.01 -9.04 -18.26
CA ARG A 189 4.61 -10.13 -17.36
C ARG A 189 3.14 -9.99 -16.90
N PRO A 190 2.41 -11.10 -16.76
CA PRO A 190 0.99 -11.10 -16.39
C PRO A 190 0.77 -10.70 -14.92
N VAL A 191 -0.36 -10.04 -14.66
CA VAL A 191 -0.80 -9.62 -13.30
C VAL A 191 -2.19 -10.15 -12.94
N GLU A 192 -2.97 -10.59 -13.93
CA GLU A 192 -4.34 -11.10 -13.84
C GLU A 192 -4.48 -12.34 -12.95
N THR A 193 -3.38 -13.03 -12.66
CA THR A 193 -3.37 -14.18 -11.76
C THR A 193 -3.47 -13.80 -10.28
N TYR A 194 -3.40 -12.52 -9.92
CA TYR A 194 -3.44 -12.06 -8.52
C TYR A 194 -4.63 -12.61 -7.73
N PRO A 195 -5.91 -12.50 -8.16
CA PRO A 195 -7.05 -12.97 -7.35
C PRO A 195 -6.97 -14.47 -7.05
N LYS A 196 -6.55 -15.27 -8.04
CA LYS A 196 -6.31 -16.71 -7.85
C LYS A 196 -5.21 -16.98 -6.83
N LEU A 197 -4.11 -16.24 -6.90
CA LEU A 197 -3.00 -16.36 -5.94
C LEU A 197 -3.41 -15.90 -4.53
N LEU A 198 -4.22 -14.84 -4.42
CA LEU A 198 -4.79 -14.37 -3.16
C LEU A 198 -5.66 -15.45 -2.53
N ARG A 199 -6.61 -16.04 -3.28
CA ARG A 199 -7.43 -17.15 -2.80
C ARG A 199 -6.59 -18.33 -2.33
N GLN A 200 -5.53 -18.70 -3.08
CA GLN A 200 -4.61 -19.76 -2.67
C GLN A 200 -3.84 -19.42 -1.39
N SER A 201 -3.39 -18.17 -1.25
CA SER A 201 -2.68 -17.66 -0.07
C SER A 201 -3.57 -17.71 1.16
N LEU A 202 -4.81 -17.25 1.04
CA LEU A 202 -5.83 -17.29 2.10
C LEU A 202 -6.21 -18.73 2.47
N ALA A 203 -6.35 -19.62 1.49
CA ALA A 203 -6.62 -21.03 1.76
C ALA A 203 -5.48 -21.73 2.51
N ALA A 204 -4.22 -21.35 2.24
CA ALA A 204 -3.03 -21.94 2.85
C ALA A 204 -2.87 -21.59 4.35
N VAL A 205 -3.57 -20.57 4.84
CA VAL A 205 -3.59 -20.17 6.26
C VAL A 205 -4.89 -20.60 6.95
N ALA A 206 -5.55 -21.66 6.47
CA ALA A 206 -6.74 -22.20 7.13
C ALA A 206 -6.47 -22.49 8.61
N PRO A 207 -7.43 -22.18 9.51
CA PRO A 207 -7.23 -22.31 10.94
C PRO A 207 -7.20 -23.79 11.37
N PRO A 208 -6.61 -24.14 12.52
CA PRO A 208 -6.57 -25.52 13.01
C PRO A 208 -7.94 -26.21 13.12
N GLY A 209 -9.00 -25.45 13.39
CA GLY A 209 -10.39 -25.95 13.47
C GLY A 209 -11.06 -26.22 12.11
N CYS A 210 -10.41 -25.88 10.99
CA CYS A 210 -10.91 -26.15 9.64
C CYS A 210 -10.76 -27.63 9.28
N LYS A 211 -11.87 -28.27 8.87
CA LYS A 211 -11.88 -29.68 8.44
C LYS A 211 -12.21 -29.74 6.95
N GLY A 212 -11.19 -29.97 6.13
CA GLY A 212 -11.33 -30.04 4.67
C GLY A 212 -11.02 -28.70 3.97
N PRO A 213 -11.55 -28.49 2.75
CA PRO A 213 -11.35 -27.25 2.01
C PRO A 213 -11.94 -26.04 2.75
N PRO A 214 -11.18 -24.97 2.99
CA PRO A 214 -11.65 -23.82 3.76
C PRO A 214 -12.70 -23.03 2.99
N THR A 215 -13.76 -22.59 3.69
CA THR A 215 -14.66 -21.57 3.19
C THR A 215 -14.05 -20.19 3.46
N ILE A 216 -13.87 -19.41 2.40
CA ILE A 216 -13.26 -18.07 2.42
C ILE A 216 -14.36 -17.05 2.13
N ALA A 217 -14.34 -15.91 2.81
CA ALA A 217 -15.22 -14.77 2.54
C ALA A 217 -14.47 -13.44 2.70
N VAL A 218 -14.98 -12.38 2.08
CA VAL A 218 -14.49 -11.00 2.22
C VAL A 218 -15.46 -10.23 3.10
N LEU A 219 -15.01 -9.78 4.28
CA LEU A 219 -15.78 -8.90 5.15
C LEU A 219 -15.64 -7.45 4.70
N THR A 220 -16.76 -6.82 4.34
CA THR A 220 -16.80 -5.42 3.90
C THR A 220 -17.59 -4.56 4.90
N PRO A 221 -17.21 -3.28 5.09
CA PRO A 221 -18.01 -2.31 5.84
C PRO A 221 -19.26 -1.80 5.08
N GLY A 222 -19.48 -2.28 3.85
CA GLY A 222 -20.64 -1.94 3.01
C GLY A 222 -20.39 -0.80 2.03
N ILE A 223 -21.45 -0.44 1.30
CA ILE A 223 -21.42 0.44 0.11
C ILE A 223 -20.92 1.87 0.38
N PHE A 224 -21.01 2.34 1.62
CA PHE A 224 -20.59 3.70 1.99
C PHE A 224 -19.07 3.83 2.20
N ASN A 225 -18.30 2.76 1.99
CA ASN A 225 -16.85 2.80 2.04
C ASN A 225 -16.26 3.07 0.66
N SER A 226 -15.29 4.00 0.59
CA SER A 226 -14.60 4.40 -0.64
C SER A 226 -13.95 3.26 -1.44
N ALA A 227 -13.60 2.15 -0.78
CA ALA A 227 -12.96 0.98 -1.40
C ALA A 227 -13.94 -0.19 -1.64
N TYR A 228 -15.25 0.01 -1.44
CA TYR A 228 -16.26 -1.05 -1.58
C TYR A 228 -16.19 -1.74 -2.95
N PHE A 229 -15.99 -0.97 -4.02
CA PHE A 229 -15.78 -1.53 -5.37
C PHE A 229 -14.66 -2.59 -5.39
N GLU A 230 -13.50 -2.29 -4.80
CA GLU A 230 -12.39 -3.24 -4.74
C GLU A 230 -12.75 -4.49 -3.91
N HIS A 231 -13.54 -4.34 -2.84
CA HIS A 231 -13.96 -5.47 -2.02
C HIS A 231 -14.84 -6.43 -2.82
N ALA A 232 -15.85 -5.89 -3.50
CA ALA A 232 -16.76 -6.64 -4.35
C ALA A 232 -16.03 -7.27 -5.54
N PHE A 233 -15.19 -6.50 -6.23
CA PHE A 233 -14.37 -6.97 -7.34
C PHE A 233 -13.47 -8.14 -6.94
N LEU A 234 -12.73 -8.03 -5.82
CA LEU A 234 -11.85 -9.11 -5.38
C LEU A 234 -12.64 -10.34 -4.91
N ALA A 235 -13.80 -10.16 -4.27
CA ALA A 235 -14.67 -11.27 -3.89
C ALA A 235 -15.15 -12.05 -5.12
N ASP A 236 -15.64 -11.34 -6.14
CA ASP A 236 -16.09 -11.90 -7.42
C ASP A 236 -14.95 -12.61 -8.17
N GLN A 237 -13.81 -11.95 -8.36
CA GLN A 237 -12.65 -12.52 -9.06
C GLN A 237 -12.02 -13.72 -8.33
N MET A 238 -12.12 -13.75 -7.00
CA MET A 238 -11.74 -14.93 -6.23
C MET A 238 -12.80 -16.03 -6.29
N GLY A 239 -14.05 -15.71 -6.60
CA GLY A 239 -15.20 -16.62 -6.50
C GLY A 239 -15.52 -16.99 -5.05
N VAL A 240 -15.54 -15.99 -4.17
CA VAL A 240 -15.84 -16.11 -2.73
C VAL A 240 -16.95 -15.14 -2.34
N GLU A 241 -17.57 -15.36 -1.20
CA GLU A 241 -18.69 -14.54 -0.73
C GLU A 241 -18.21 -13.16 -0.25
N LEU A 242 -18.95 -12.11 -0.62
CA LEU A 242 -18.84 -10.77 -0.03
C LEU A 242 -19.89 -10.66 1.07
N VAL A 243 -19.45 -10.39 2.30
CA VAL A 243 -20.33 -10.39 3.48
C VAL A 243 -20.16 -9.11 4.30
N GLU A 244 -21.25 -8.64 4.89
CA GLU A 244 -21.24 -7.60 5.92
C GLU A 244 -21.35 -8.22 7.32
N GLY A 245 -21.04 -7.46 8.37
CA GLY A 245 -21.15 -7.94 9.76
C GLY A 245 -22.54 -8.48 10.11
N SER A 246 -23.60 -7.92 9.52
CA SER A 246 -24.99 -8.36 9.72
C SER A 246 -25.33 -9.73 9.13
N ASP A 247 -24.55 -10.20 8.15
CA ASP A 247 -24.73 -11.50 7.51
C ASP A 247 -24.14 -12.65 8.34
N LEU A 248 -23.31 -12.28 9.32
CA LEU A 248 -22.50 -13.17 10.12
C LEU A 248 -23.02 -13.26 11.56
N LYS A 249 -22.83 -14.42 12.18
CA LYS A 249 -23.02 -14.62 13.61
C LYS A 249 -22.04 -15.66 14.13
N VAL A 250 -21.79 -15.65 15.44
CA VAL A 250 -21.07 -16.74 16.10
C VAL A 250 -22.08 -17.80 16.53
N GLU A 251 -21.84 -19.05 16.13
CA GLU A 251 -22.66 -20.23 16.45
C GLU A 251 -21.73 -21.43 16.67
N ASP A 252 -21.90 -22.15 17.79
CA ASP A 252 -21.09 -23.31 18.17
C ASP A 252 -19.56 -23.08 18.06
N GLY A 253 -19.11 -21.89 18.47
CA GLY A 253 -17.69 -21.50 18.45
C GLY A 253 -17.12 -21.30 17.05
N LYS A 254 -17.96 -21.10 16.03
CA LYS A 254 -17.58 -20.76 14.65
C LYS A 254 -18.28 -19.48 14.19
N VAL A 255 -17.65 -18.75 13.26
CA VAL A 255 -18.35 -17.71 12.51
C VAL A 255 -19.10 -18.37 11.37
N VAL A 256 -20.40 -18.11 11.29
CA VAL A 256 -21.27 -18.66 10.25
C VAL A 256 -21.95 -17.54 9.48
N MET A 257 -22.06 -17.72 8.17
CA MET A 257 -22.82 -16.89 7.25
C MET A 257 -24.21 -17.47 7.05
N ARG A 258 -25.23 -16.62 7.02
CA ARG A 258 -26.61 -17.02 6.72
C ARG A 258 -26.77 -17.29 5.23
N THR A 259 -27.27 -18.47 4.87
CA THR A 259 -27.64 -18.80 3.48
C THR A 259 -29.06 -19.35 3.43
N THR A 260 -29.63 -19.46 2.23
CA THR A 260 -30.96 -20.05 2.02
C THR A 260 -31.01 -21.54 2.37
N GLU A 261 -29.89 -22.25 2.28
CA GLU A 261 -29.78 -23.68 2.61
C GLU A 261 -29.41 -23.94 4.09
N GLY A 262 -29.20 -22.87 4.87
CA GLY A 262 -28.80 -22.93 6.27
C GLY A 262 -27.53 -22.14 6.55
N ASN A 263 -27.02 -22.23 7.78
CA ASN A 263 -25.81 -21.51 8.16
C ASN A 263 -24.57 -22.25 7.66
N ARG A 264 -23.67 -21.52 7.02
CA ARG A 264 -22.40 -22.06 6.52
C ARG A 264 -21.23 -21.47 7.29
N ALA A 265 -20.37 -22.31 7.84
CA ALA A 265 -19.17 -21.86 8.55
C ALA A 265 -18.16 -21.21 7.59
N ILE A 266 -17.54 -20.12 8.03
CA ILE A 266 -16.41 -19.47 7.38
C ILE A 266 -15.15 -19.83 8.16
N ASP A 267 -14.12 -20.29 7.45
CA ASP A 267 -12.83 -20.67 8.04
C ASP A 267 -11.79 -19.55 7.90
N VAL A 268 -11.85 -18.76 6.81
CA VAL A 268 -10.93 -17.64 6.57
C VAL A 268 -11.71 -16.40 6.16
N LEU A 269 -11.52 -15.31 6.90
CA LEU A 269 -12.16 -14.03 6.63
C LEU A 269 -11.11 -13.00 6.19
N TYR A 270 -11.15 -12.65 4.90
CA TYR A 270 -10.38 -11.52 4.39
C TYR A 270 -11.11 -10.23 4.79
N ARG A 271 -10.65 -9.58 5.86
CA ARG A 271 -11.30 -8.38 6.39
C ARG A 271 -10.86 -7.13 5.65
N ARG A 272 -11.84 -6.29 5.34
CA ARG A 272 -11.66 -4.92 4.85
C ARG A 272 -12.22 -3.89 5.83
N VAL A 273 -12.30 -4.28 7.10
CA VAL A 273 -12.78 -3.50 8.24
C VAL A 273 -11.63 -3.32 9.22
N ASP A 274 -11.46 -2.10 9.74
CA ASP A 274 -10.42 -1.76 10.71
C ASP A 274 -10.62 -2.50 12.05
N ASP A 275 -9.51 -2.70 12.77
CA ASP A 275 -9.45 -3.51 14.00
C ASP A 275 -10.51 -3.07 15.02
N SER A 276 -10.62 -1.76 15.25
CA SER A 276 -11.53 -1.18 16.23
C SER A 276 -13.00 -1.50 15.98
N PHE A 277 -13.36 -1.78 14.73
CA PHE A 277 -14.73 -2.07 14.32
C PHE A 277 -15.02 -3.57 14.18
N LEU A 278 -14.01 -4.44 14.30
CA LEU A 278 -14.10 -5.86 13.98
C LEU A 278 -14.95 -6.68 14.97
N ASP A 279 -14.93 -6.32 16.25
CA ASP A 279 -15.65 -7.03 17.30
C ASP A 279 -16.16 -6.05 18.38
N PRO A 280 -17.48 -5.80 18.48
CA PRO A 280 -18.01 -4.89 19.49
C PRO A 280 -17.92 -5.41 20.94
N LEU A 281 -17.65 -6.71 21.15
CA LEU A 281 -17.43 -7.25 22.49
C LEU A 281 -16.00 -7.00 22.99
N THR A 282 -15.05 -6.86 22.07
CA THR A 282 -13.63 -6.68 22.36
C THR A 282 -13.18 -5.22 22.21
N PHE A 283 -13.62 -4.55 21.14
CA PHE A 283 -13.17 -3.21 20.74
C PHE A 283 -14.30 -2.17 20.91
N ARG A 284 -14.69 -1.49 19.83
CA ARG A 284 -15.74 -0.46 19.87
C ARG A 284 -17.12 -1.09 20.02
N ARG A 285 -17.73 -0.89 21.19
CA ARG A 285 -19.08 -1.38 21.52
C ARG A 285 -20.19 -0.85 20.62
N ASP A 286 -19.99 0.32 20.02
CA ASP A 286 -20.92 0.96 19.09
C ASP A 286 -20.72 0.52 17.63
N SER A 287 -19.76 -0.37 17.35
CA SER A 287 -19.53 -0.88 16.00
C SER A 287 -20.70 -1.76 15.52
N ALA A 288 -21.20 -1.45 14.32
CA ALA A 288 -22.16 -2.27 13.58
C ALA A 288 -21.52 -3.02 12.39
N LEU A 289 -20.20 -2.85 12.16
CA LEU A 289 -19.51 -3.37 10.98
C LEU A 289 -18.90 -4.77 11.21
N GLY A 290 -18.61 -5.09 12.46
CA GLY A 290 -17.94 -6.31 12.88
C GLY A 290 -18.88 -7.45 13.23
N VAL A 291 -18.30 -8.50 13.81
CA VAL A 291 -19.03 -9.71 14.26
C VAL A 291 -18.81 -9.88 15.77
N PRO A 292 -19.85 -9.78 16.60
CA PRO A 292 -19.72 -9.96 18.05
C PRO A 292 -19.08 -11.30 18.43
N GLY A 293 -17.96 -11.27 19.15
CA GLY A 293 -17.26 -12.45 19.65
C GLY A 293 -16.31 -13.13 18.64
N ILE A 294 -16.06 -12.52 17.49
CA ILE A 294 -15.13 -13.08 16.49
C ILE A 294 -13.70 -13.23 17.02
N MET A 295 -13.27 -12.37 17.96
CA MET A 295 -11.93 -12.50 18.56
C MET A 295 -11.79 -13.77 19.42
N ASP A 296 -12.86 -14.22 20.08
CA ASP A 296 -12.85 -15.47 20.85
C ASP A 296 -12.79 -16.69 19.92
N VAL A 297 -13.51 -16.65 18.80
CA VAL A 297 -13.44 -17.67 17.74
C VAL A 297 -12.03 -17.72 17.15
N TYR A 298 -11.41 -16.57 16.95
CA TYR A 298 -10.04 -16.44 16.43
C TYR A 298 -9.01 -17.04 17.38
N ARG A 299 -9.07 -16.68 18.66
CA ARG A 299 -8.20 -17.25 19.71
C ARG A 299 -8.37 -18.74 19.90
N SER A 300 -9.59 -19.25 19.70
CA SER A 300 -9.91 -20.67 19.78
C SER A 300 -9.41 -21.47 18.56
N GLY A 301 -8.82 -20.80 17.56
CA GLY A 301 -8.28 -21.45 16.37
C GLY A 301 -9.37 -21.95 15.40
N ASN A 302 -10.54 -21.34 15.42
CA ASN A 302 -11.69 -21.73 14.58
C ASN A 302 -11.94 -20.80 13.39
N ILE A 303 -11.19 -19.71 13.26
CA ILE A 303 -11.20 -18.81 12.10
C ILE A 303 -9.79 -18.26 11.87
N THR A 304 -9.46 -17.89 10.65
CA THR A 304 -8.31 -17.04 10.32
C THR A 304 -8.81 -15.67 9.88
N ILE A 305 -8.26 -14.60 10.45
CA ILE A 305 -8.55 -13.23 10.05
C ILE A 305 -7.35 -12.68 9.28
N ALA A 306 -7.58 -12.28 8.04
CA ALA A 306 -6.55 -11.76 7.14
C ALA A 306 -6.85 -10.31 6.74
N ASN A 307 -5.96 -9.33 6.96
CA ASN A 307 -4.77 -9.39 7.81
C ASN A 307 -5.14 -9.57 9.30
N ALA A 308 -4.20 -10.06 10.11
CA ALA A 308 -4.41 -10.20 11.53
C ALA A 308 -4.68 -8.82 12.18
N PRO A 309 -5.52 -8.74 13.22
CA PRO A 309 -5.60 -7.56 14.08
C PRO A 309 -4.23 -7.22 14.68
N GLY A 310 -3.98 -5.94 14.97
CA GLY A 310 -2.74 -5.47 15.58
C GLY A 310 -1.57 -5.31 14.62
N THR A 311 -1.80 -5.48 13.32
CA THR A 311 -0.80 -5.21 12.28
C THR A 311 -0.54 -3.73 12.08
N GLY A 312 -1.42 -2.85 12.56
CA GLY A 312 -1.32 -1.41 12.34
C GLY A 312 -0.07 -0.75 12.93
N ILE A 313 0.61 -1.40 13.87
CA ILE A 313 1.90 -0.95 14.40
C ILE A 313 3.03 -1.04 13.37
N ALA A 314 2.94 -1.97 12.42
CA ALA A 314 3.92 -2.14 11.34
C ALA A 314 3.93 -0.96 10.35
N ASP A 315 2.81 -0.24 10.24
CA ASP A 315 2.61 0.89 9.33
C ASP A 315 2.85 2.24 10.01
N ASP A 316 3.25 2.23 11.28
CA ASP A 316 3.43 3.46 12.05
C ASP A 316 4.66 4.24 11.58
N LYS A 317 4.51 5.56 11.38
CA LYS A 317 5.59 6.43 10.90
C LYS A 317 6.79 6.47 11.85
N ALA A 318 6.58 6.29 13.15
CA ALA A 318 7.68 6.19 14.11
C ALA A 318 8.49 4.93 13.82
N LEU A 319 7.79 3.79 13.67
CA LEU A 319 8.41 2.51 13.38
C LEU A 319 9.13 2.50 12.03
N TYR A 320 8.58 3.18 11.02
CA TYR A 320 9.20 3.33 9.71
C TYR A 320 10.68 3.73 9.81
N SER A 321 11.01 4.68 10.71
CA SER A 321 12.39 5.15 10.89
C SER A 321 13.36 4.10 11.46
N TYR A 322 12.86 2.99 12.02
CA TYR A 322 13.64 1.87 12.56
C TYR A 322 13.64 0.65 11.63
N MET A 323 13.04 0.73 10.44
CA MET A 323 12.94 -0.44 9.58
C MET A 323 14.28 -1.03 9.12
N PRO A 324 15.33 -0.25 8.82
CA PRO A 324 16.65 -0.80 8.54
C PRO A 324 17.16 -1.68 9.69
N GLU A 325 17.02 -1.23 10.94
CA GLU A 325 17.41 -1.95 12.15
C GLU A 325 16.55 -3.21 12.37
N ILE A 326 15.24 -3.14 12.10
CA ILE A 326 14.33 -4.28 12.18
C ILE A 326 14.70 -5.35 11.15
N VAL A 327 14.92 -4.94 9.89
CA VAL A 327 15.33 -5.86 8.83
C VAL A 327 16.64 -6.54 9.17
N GLU A 328 17.63 -5.79 9.66
CA GLU A 328 18.92 -6.34 10.07
C GLU A 328 18.77 -7.31 11.25
N PHE A 329 17.96 -6.97 12.26
CA PHE A 329 17.77 -7.80 13.44
C PHE A 329 17.14 -9.17 13.11
N TYR A 330 16.09 -9.21 12.27
CA TYR A 330 15.38 -10.46 11.97
C TYR A 330 15.94 -11.23 10.78
N THR A 331 16.63 -10.58 9.84
CA THR A 331 17.19 -11.26 8.66
C THR A 331 18.69 -11.47 8.73
N GLY A 332 19.36 -10.88 9.72
CA GLY A 332 20.82 -10.93 9.88
C GLY A 332 21.59 -10.20 8.77
N ARG A 333 20.90 -9.46 7.90
CA ARG A 333 21.45 -8.81 6.72
C ARG A 333 20.90 -7.39 6.62
N LYS A 334 21.73 -6.46 6.13
CA LYS A 334 21.29 -5.10 5.82
C LYS A 334 20.13 -5.10 4.82
N ALA A 335 19.25 -4.11 4.92
CA ALA A 335 18.12 -3.96 4.01
C ALA A 335 18.59 -3.75 2.56
N ILE A 336 18.05 -4.53 1.63
CA ILE A 336 18.32 -4.40 0.19
C ILE A 336 17.65 -3.14 -0.38
N LEU A 337 16.42 -2.85 0.09
CA LEU A 337 15.71 -1.62 -0.22
C LEU A 337 15.94 -0.60 0.87
N GLU A 338 16.28 0.61 0.45
CA GLU A 338 16.58 1.71 1.34
C GLU A 338 15.28 2.33 1.86
N ASN A 339 15.27 2.73 3.12
CA ASN A 339 14.31 3.74 3.58
C ASN A 339 14.80 5.12 3.15
N VAL A 340 13.87 6.05 3.03
CA VAL A 340 14.23 7.47 2.95
C VAL A 340 15.04 7.83 4.19
N PRO A 341 16.21 8.48 4.04
CA PRO A 341 16.98 8.95 5.19
C PRO A 341 16.07 9.77 6.12
N THR A 342 15.85 9.26 7.33
CA THR A 342 14.87 9.81 8.25
C THR A 342 15.57 10.23 9.53
N HIS A 343 15.55 11.53 9.80
CA HIS A 343 16.05 12.16 11.00
C HIS A 343 15.00 12.06 12.10
N ARG A 344 15.31 11.31 13.16
CA ARG A 344 14.49 11.18 14.36
C ARG A 344 14.70 12.40 15.27
N CYS A 345 13.76 13.33 15.27
CA CYS A 345 13.88 14.57 16.04
C CYS A 345 13.88 14.32 17.57
N SER A 346 13.50 13.13 18.03
CA SER A 346 13.65 12.71 19.44
C SER A 346 15.09 12.64 19.92
N GLU A 347 16.05 12.47 19.00
CA GLU A 347 17.49 12.42 19.30
C GLU A 347 18.08 13.85 19.30
N PRO A 348 18.79 14.29 20.36
CA PRO A 348 19.24 15.68 20.48
C PRO A 348 20.13 16.19 19.32
N ASP A 349 21.09 15.37 18.87
CA ASP A 349 21.98 15.73 17.76
C ASP A 349 21.23 15.87 16.44
N THR A 350 20.28 14.96 16.21
CA THR A 350 19.42 14.96 15.05
C THR A 350 18.46 16.16 15.07
N LEU A 351 17.86 16.48 16.22
CA LEU A 351 17.04 17.68 16.39
C LEU A 351 17.81 18.96 16.05
N LYS A 352 19.04 19.08 16.55
CA LYS A 352 19.91 20.22 16.26
C LYS A 352 20.15 20.34 14.75
N TYR A 353 20.53 19.25 14.09
CA TYR A 353 20.70 19.24 12.63
C TYR A 353 19.42 19.66 11.90
N VAL A 354 18.26 19.12 12.30
CA VAL A 354 16.97 19.45 11.67
C VAL A 354 16.65 20.93 11.81
N LEU A 355 16.80 21.50 13.01
CA LEU A 355 16.57 22.92 13.28
C LEU A 355 17.49 23.83 12.46
N GLU A 356 18.76 23.46 12.31
CA GLU A 356 19.76 24.19 11.51
C GLU A 356 19.49 24.10 10.00
N ASN A 357 18.82 23.04 9.53
CA ASN A 357 18.61 22.74 8.10
C ASN A 357 17.13 22.69 7.69
N LEU A 358 16.22 23.35 8.43
CA LEU A 358 14.77 23.34 8.14
C LEU A 358 14.41 23.83 6.73
N ALA A 359 15.28 24.61 6.07
CA ALA A 359 15.05 25.08 4.71
C ALA A 359 15.17 23.97 3.64
N ASP A 360 15.89 22.89 3.94
CA ASP A 360 16.19 21.82 2.98
C ASP A 360 15.49 20.49 3.30
N LEU A 361 14.73 20.46 4.40
CA LEU A 361 14.09 19.27 4.93
C LEU A 361 12.56 19.38 4.86
N VAL A 362 11.91 18.21 4.82
CA VAL A 362 10.47 18.06 5.04
C VAL A 362 10.28 17.47 6.43
N VAL A 363 9.61 18.21 7.31
CA VAL A 363 9.32 17.77 8.69
C VAL A 363 7.87 17.36 8.79
N LYS A 364 7.59 16.19 9.37
CA LYS A 364 6.26 15.58 9.47
C LYS A 364 5.98 15.12 10.89
N GLU A 365 4.72 15.22 11.32
CA GLU A 365 4.26 14.59 12.56
C GLU A 365 4.22 13.07 12.43
N VAL A 366 4.58 12.40 13.53
CA VAL A 366 4.63 10.93 13.65
C VAL A 366 3.21 10.35 13.70
N HIS A 367 2.31 10.97 14.47
CA HIS A 367 0.92 10.55 14.59
C HIS A 367 0.02 11.53 13.83
N GLY A 368 -0.29 11.24 12.56
CA GLY A 368 -1.21 12.05 11.76
C GLY A 368 -1.42 11.52 10.35
N SER A 369 -2.65 11.56 9.86
CA SER A 369 -3.05 11.22 8.49
C SER A 369 -3.29 12.49 7.65
N GLY A 370 -3.03 12.42 6.34
CA GLY A 370 -3.56 13.42 5.40
C GLY A 370 -2.83 14.77 5.27
N GLY A 371 -1.53 14.86 5.57
CA GLY A 371 -0.72 16.06 5.24
C GLY A 371 -0.87 17.26 6.18
N TYR A 372 -1.76 17.18 7.18
CA TYR A 372 -1.80 18.13 8.29
C TYR A 372 -0.58 17.91 9.22
N GLY A 373 0.04 19.00 9.70
CA GLY A 373 1.22 18.91 10.58
C GLY A 373 2.57 18.73 9.86
N MET A 374 2.68 19.13 8.59
CA MET A 374 3.91 19.02 7.79
C MET A 374 4.50 20.39 7.43
N LEU A 375 5.83 20.52 7.48
CA LEU A 375 6.59 21.64 6.94
C LEU A 375 7.37 21.17 5.71
N VAL A 376 7.21 21.82 4.57
CA VAL A 376 8.05 21.62 3.38
C VAL A 376 9.08 22.75 3.32
N GLY A 377 10.28 22.52 3.83
CA GLY A 377 11.36 23.49 3.94
C GLY A 377 11.57 24.34 2.68
N PRO A 378 11.80 23.73 1.51
CA PRO A 378 12.09 24.46 0.28
C PRO A 378 10.94 25.32 -0.25
N ALA A 379 9.71 25.00 0.14
CA ALA A 379 8.49 25.71 -0.27
C ALA A 379 7.93 26.64 0.82
N SER A 380 8.63 26.77 1.95
CA SER A 380 8.19 27.57 3.10
C SER A 380 8.88 28.94 3.16
N THR A 381 8.23 29.89 3.82
CA THR A 381 8.82 31.19 4.17
C THR A 381 9.66 31.07 5.45
N LYS A 382 10.56 32.03 5.67
CA LYS A 382 11.37 32.08 6.90
C LYS A 382 10.50 32.15 8.17
N LYS A 383 9.42 32.92 8.13
CA LYS A 383 8.48 33.07 9.24
C LYS A 383 7.78 31.77 9.59
N GLU A 384 7.34 31.01 8.58
CA GLU A 384 6.72 29.69 8.80
C GLU A 384 7.72 28.70 9.41
N ARG A 385 8.98 28.72 8.95
CA ARG A 385 10.04 27.89 9.55
C ARG A 385 10.31 28.24 11.00
N GLU A 386 10.35 29.52 11.37
CA GLU A 386 10.55 29.95 12.76
C GLU A 386 9.40 29.49 13.68
N VAL A 387 8.14 29.63 13.22
CA VAL A 387 6.97 29.14 13.95
C VAL A 387 7.02 27.62 14.12
N PHE A 388 7.36 26.91 13.05
CA PHE A 388 7.44 25.45 13.09
C PHE A 388 8.62 24.96 13.94
N ALA A 389 9.75 25.66 13.94
CA ALA A 389 10.91 25.36 14.79
C ALA A 389 10.56 25.41 16.28
N ALA A 390 9.77 26.40 16.70
CA ALA A 390 9.27 26.50 18.07
C ALA A 390 8.34 25.33 18.43
N LYS A 391 7.43 24.96 17.52
CA LYS A 391 6.53 23.81 17.67
C LYS A 391 7.30 22.49 17.78
N LEU A 392 8.28 22.29 16.88
CA LEU A 392 9.18 21.14 16.84
C LEU A 392 9.98 21.02 18.15
N SER A 393 10.54 22.13 18.63
CA SER A 393 11.35 22.14 19.87
C SER A 393 10.52 21.88 21.12
N ALA A 394 9.23 22.22 21.11
CA ALA A 394 8.32 21.99 22.24
C ALA A 394 7.95 20.51 22.41
N ASN A 395 7.87 19.75 21.31
CA ASN A 395 7.57 18.31 21.36
C ASN A 395 8.33 17.52 20.28
N PRO A 396 9.67 17.42 20.38
CA PRO A 396 10.51 16.88 19.31
C PRO A 396 10.24 15.41 19.02
N LYS A 397 9.75 14.65 20.01
CA LYS A 397 9.41 13.23 19.88
C LYS A 397 8.25 12.98 18.90
N ASN A 398 7.43 13.99 18.64
CA ASN A 398 6.29 13.86 17.72
C ASN A 398 6.67 14.14 16.25
N TYR A 399 7.95 14.34 15.93
CA TYR A 399 8.37 14.74 14.59
C TYR A 399 9.50 13.87 14.04
N ILE A 400 9.46 13.68 12.73
CA ILE A 400 10.57 13.17 11.92
C ILE A 400 10.86 14.17 10.80
N ALA A 401 12.10 14.19 10.32
CA ALA A 401 12.49 14.99 9.16
C ALA A 401 13.15 14.14 8.09
N GLN A 402 12.88 14.46 6.83
CA GLN A 402 13.41 13.74 5.67
C GLN A 402 13.94 14.77 4.66
N PRO A 403 14.97 14.43 3.87
CA PRO A 403 15.37 15.28 2.75
C PRO A 403 14.24 15.35 1.73
N THR A 404 14.16 16.47 1.00
CA THR A 404 13.28 16.53 -0.18
C THR A 404 13.82 15.59 -1.25
N LEU A 405 13.13 14.48 -1.49
CA LEU A 405 13.49 13.54 -2.54
C LEU A 405 13.10 14.08 -3.92
N ALA A 406 14.03 14.02 -4.86
CA ALA A 406 13.74 14.21 -6.27
C ALA A 406 13.10 12.93 -6.83
N LEU A 407 11.78 12.78 -6.62
CA LEU A 407 11.01 11.64 -7.13
C LEU A 407 11.17 11.52 -8.65
N SER A 408 11.28 10.30 -9.18
CA SER A 408 11.37 10.09 -10.62
C SER A 408 10.13 10.61 -11.32
N THR A 409 10.30 10.99 -12.58
CA THR A 409 9.20 11.36 -13.47
C THR A 409 8.98 10.31 -14.54
N THR A 410 7.71 10.07 -14.89
CA THR A 410 7.34 9.31 -16.09
C THR A 410 6.59 10.25 -17.04
N PRO A 411 6.66 10.06 -18.37
CA PRO A 411 5.79 10.78 -19.30
C PRO A 411 4.30 10.49 -19.01
N ILE A 412 3.49 11.54 -19.05
CA ILE A 412 2.03 11.48 -19.12
C ILE A 412 1.52 12.11 -20.40
N MET A 413 0.34 11.69 -20.86
CA MET A 413 -0.39 12.38 -21.91
C MET A 413 -1.04 13.64 -21.34
N THR A 414 -0.74 14.80 -21.92
CA THR A 414 -1.42 16.07 -21.63
C THR A 414 -2.01 16.64 -22.92
N GLU A 415 -2.85 17.67 -22.81
CA GLU A 415 -3.36 18.41 -23.98
C GLU A 415 -2.23 18.97 -24.87
N LYS A 416 -1.06 19.27 -24.28
CA LYS A 416 0.12 19.81 -25.00
C LYS A 416 1.09 18.72 -25.46
N GLY A 417 0.73 17.43 -25.33
CA GLY A 417 1.57 16.29 -25.62
C GLY A 417 2.20 15.65 -24.37
N LEU A 418 3.29 14.90 -24.55
CA LEU A 418 3.93 14.18 -23.46
C LEU A 418 4.69 15.11 -22.52
N ALA A 419 4.41 15.02 -21.23
CA ALA A 419 5.09 15.81 -20.21
C ALA A 419 5.51 14.94 -19.00
N PRO A 420 6.67 15.20 -18.37
CA PRO A 420 7.11 14.45 -17.21
C PRO A 420 6.26 14.78 -15.97
N ARG A 421 5.88 13.76 -15.20
CA ARG A 421 5.22 13.89 -13.89
C ARG A 421 5.72 12.88 -12.88
N HIS A 422 5.72 13.29 -11.62
CA HIS A 422 6.21 12.46 -10.51
C HIS A 422 5.32 11.25 -10.26
N VAL A 423 5.94 10.12 -9.93
CA VAL A 423 5.25 8.84 -9.69
C VAL A 423 5.79 8.09 -8.48
N ASP A 424 4.95 7.20 -7.96
CA ASP A 424 5.35 6.13 -7.06
C ASP A 424 4.84 4.76 -7.56
N LEU A 425 5.26 3.69 -6.88
CA LEU A 425 4.83 2.33 -7.14
C LEU A 425 4.38 1.67 -5.84
N ARG A 426 3.24 1.00 -5.85
CA ARG A 426 2.82 0.10 -4.79
C ARG A 426 2.70 -1.33 -5.31
N PRO A 427 3.73 -2.18 -5.16
CA PRO A 427 3.59 -3.61 -5.31
C PRO A 427 2.76 -4.20 -4.18
N PHE A 428 2.10 -5.33 -4.47
CA PHE A 428 1.34 -6.09 -3.48
C PHE A 428 2.01 -7.44 -3.23
N VAL A 429 2.18 -7.77 -1.95
CA VAL A 429 2.81 -8.99 -1.48
C VAL A 429 1.76 -9.86 -0.81
N LEU A 430 1.73 -11.14 -1.17
CA LEU A 430 0.91 -12.16 -0.55
C LEU A 430 1.77 -13.06 0.32
N VAL A 431 1.38 -13.23 1.58
CA VAL A 431 2.10 -14.02 2.58
C VAL A 431 1.21 -15.15 3.07
N SER A 432 1.73 -16.37 2.99
CA SER A 432 1.13 -17.59 3.54
C SER A 432 2.26 -18.54 3.98
N ASP A 433 2.20 -19.81 3.59
CA ASP A 433 3.31 -20.76 3.55
C ASP A 433 4.54 -20.28 2.76
N ARG A 434 4.35 -19.31 1.86
CA ARG A 434 5.40 -18.70 1.04
C ARG A 434 5.06 -17.24 0.75
N ILE A 435 6.06 -16.46 0.35
CA ILE A 435 5.88 -15.09 -0.11
C ILE A 435 5.72 -15.07 -1.63
N ARG A 436 4.70 -14.38 -2.13
CA ARG A 436 4.48 -14.16 -3.56
C ARG A 436 4.34 -12.67 -3.83
N ILE A 437 5.02 -12.19 -4.87
CA ILE A 437 4.96 -10.79 -5.30
C ILE A 437 4.51 -10.80 -6.75
N THR A 438 3.38 -10.15 -7.04
CA THR A 438 2.88 -10.03 -8.42
C THR A 438 3.81 -9.10 -9.20
N PRO A 439 4.24 -9.44 -10.43
CA PRO A 439 5.14 -8.63 -11.25
C PRO A 439 4.44 -7.40 -11.82
N GLY A 440 4.11 -6.46 -10.93
CA GLY A 440 3.34 -5.27 -11.19
C GLY A 440 2.98 -4.55 -9.90
N GLY A 441 2.12 -3.55 -10.00
CA GLY A 441 1.66 -2.77 -8.86
C GLY A 441 0.85 -1.57 -9.31
N LEU A 442 0.26 -0.89 -8.33
CA LEU A 442 -0.39 0.38 -8.56
C LEU A 442 0.67 1.47 -8.73
N THR A 443 0.80 2.02 -9.94
CA THR A 443 1.56 3.27 -10.14
C THR A 443 0.60 4.43 -10.01
N ARG A 444 0.90 5.35 -9.08
CA ARG A 444 0.18 6.63 -8.95
C ARG A 444 1.00 7.76 -9.55
N VAL A 445 0.33 8.76 -10.10
CA VAL A 445 0.96 9.89 -10.78
C VAL A 445 0.39 11.22 -10.30
N ALA A 446 1.28 12.18 -10.05
CA ALA A 446 0.91 13.56 -9.74
C ALA A 446 0.58 14.29 -11.04
N LEU A 447 -0.71 14.51 -11.34
CA LEU A 447 -1.14 15.08 -12.63
C LEU A 447 -0.75 16.56 -12.77
N LYS A 448 -0.78 17.31 -11.66
CA LYS A 448 -0.42 18.73 -11.64
C LYS A 448 1.08 18.91 -11.81
N GLU A 449 1.46 19.81 -12.71
CA GLU A 449 2.86 20.15 -12.97
C GLU A 449 3.58 20.60 -11.69
N GLY A 450 4.77 20.05 -11.46
CA GLY A 450 5.60 20.33 -10.27
C GLY A 450 5.06 19.78 -8.94
N SER A 451 3.90 19.10 -8.94
CA SER A 451 3.36 18.49 -7.73
C SER A 451 4.07 17.17 -7.40
N LEU A 452 4.36 16.96 -6.11
CA LEU A 452 4.81 15.68 -5.57
C LEU A 452 3.65 14.87 -4.98
N VAL A 453 2.43 15.43 -4.99
CA VAL A 453 1.23 14.79 -4.44
C VAL A 453 0.67 13.82 -5.46
N VAL A 454 0.91 12.52 -5.21
CA VAL A 454 0.43 11.39 -6.03
C VAL A 454 -0.82 10.72 -5.44
N ASN A 455 -1.28 11.13 -4.26
CA ASN A 455 -2.44 10.52 -3.60
C ASN A 455 -3.73 10.82 -4.39
N SER A 456 -4.49 9.77 -4.71
CA SER A 456 -5.76 9.84 -5.46
C SER A 456 -6.80 10.73 -4.78
N SER A 457 -6.83 10.76 -3.44
CA SER A 457 -7.72 11.66 -2.67
C SER A 457 -7.44 13.15 -2.87
N GLN A 458 -6.29 13.50 -3.44
CA GLN A 458 -5.86 14.88 -3.71
C GLN A 458 -5.63 15.14 -5.21
N GLY A 459 -6.27 14.34 -6.09
CA GLY A 459 -6.22 14.53 -7.54
C GLY A 459 -5.05 13.82 -8.25
N GLY A 460 -4.47 12.79 -7.63
CA GLY A 460 -3.53 11.88 -8.29
C GLY A 460 -4.25 10.92 -9.26
N GLY A 461 -3.60 10.63 -10.39
CA GLY A 461 -4.06 9.63 -11.37
C GLY A 461 -3.34 8.29 -11.22
N THR A 462 -3.67 7.33 -12.07
CA THR A 462 -3.04 6.00 -12.12
C THR A 462 -2.53 5.68 -13.52
N LYS A 463 -1.57 4.74 -13.59
CA LYS A 463 -1.03 4.18 -14.84
C LYS A 463 -0.80 2.69 -14.68
N ASP A 464 -0.80 1.96 -15.79
CA ASP A 464 -0.32 0.57 -15.80
C ASP A 464 1.19 0.51 -15.51
N THR A 465 1.61 -0.50 -14.76
CA THR A 465 3.02 -0.80 -14.48
C THR A 465 3.43 -2.06 -15.22
N TRP A 466 4.26 -1.92 -16.23
CA TRP A 466 4.79 -3.03 -17.02
C TRP A 466 6.10 -3.52 -16.42
N VAL A 467 6.08 -4.73 -15.86
CA VAL A 467 7.31 -5.46 -15.57
C VAL A 467 7.65 -6.30 -16.79
N LEU A 468 8.81 -6.02 -17.39
CA LEU A 468 9.26 -6.74 -18.58
C LEU A 468 9.81 -8.13 -18.23
N ASP A 469 9.66 -9.06 -19.17
CA ASP A 469 10.43 -10.30 -19.13
C ASP A 469 11.89 -10.06 -19.55
N ASP A 470 12.77 -11.02 -19.25
CA ASP A 470 14.21 -10.92 -19.55
C ASP A 470 14.56 -11.15 -21.02
#